data_AF-Q31MF5-F1
#
_entry.id   AF-Q31MF5-F1
#
_cell.length_a   1.000
_cell.length_b   1.000
_cell.length_c   1.000
_cell.angle_alpha   90.00
_cell.angle_beta   90.00
_cell.angle_gamma   90.00
#
_symmetry.space_group_name_H-M   'P 1'
#
loop_
_entity.id
_entity.type
_entity.pdbx_description
1 polymer ?
#
loop_
_entity_poly.entity_id
_entity_poly.type
_entity_poly.pdbx_seq_one_letter_code
_entity_poly.pdbx_strand_id
1 'polypeptide(L)'
;MTQTTSPASASDKSLETMRKFAETYAKRSGTYFCVDPGVTAVVLEGLAKHKEDLGAALCPCRHYEDKQAEVEVAFWNCPCVPMRERKECHCMLFLTPDNEFAGPNQEISLEQIRATTQPA
;
A
#
# COMPACT_ATOMS: atom_id res chain seq x y z
N MET A 1 -1.12 -19.17 -25.10
CA MET A 1 -2.30 -18.30 -24.93
C MET A 1 -2.01 -17.38 -23.75
N THR A 2 -1.43 -16.22 -24.02
CA THR A 2 -1.10 -15.22 -23.00
C THR A 2 -2.36 -14.44 -22.67
N GLN A 3 -2.94 -14.69 -21.50
CA GLN A 3 -4.06 -13.91 -20.99
C GLN A 3 -3.52 -12.58 -20.45
N THR A 4 -3.77 -11.53 -21.22
CA THR A 4 -3.61 -10.14 -20.82
C THR A 4 -4.70 -9.82 -19.79
N THR A 5 -4.37 -9.83 -18.51
CA THR A 5 -5.27 -9.34 -17.46
C THR A 5 -5.26 -7.82 -17.50
N SER A 6 -6.38 -7.21 -17.87
CA SER A 6 -6.61 -5.76 -17.74
C SER A 6 -6.21 -5.28 -16.34
N PRO A 7 -5.68 -4.05 -16.16
CA PRO A 7 -5.44 -3.53 -14.82
C PRO A 7 -6.79 -3.15 -14.21
N ALA A 8 -7.55 -4.14 -13.77
CA ALA A 8 -8.73 -3.90 -12.96
C ALA A 8 -8.27 -3.33 -11.61
N SER A 9 -8.86 -2.19 -11.23
CA SER A 9 -8.76 -1.64 -9.88
C SER A 9 -9.22 -2.67 -8.86
N ALA A 10 -8.65 -2.62 -7.66
CA ALA A 10 -9.03 -3.50 -6.57
C ALA A 10 -10.50 -3.25 -6.19
N SER A 11 -11.19 -4.26 -5.67
CA SER A 11 -12.56 -4.07 -5.18
C SER A 11 -12.61 -3.10 -3.99
N ASP A 12 -13.74 -2.40 -3.81
CA ASP A 12 -13.94 -1.50 -2.66
C ASP A 12 -13.75 -2.21 -1.33
N LYS A 13 -14.12 -3.51 -1.25
CA LYS A 13 -13.94 -4.32 -0.05
C LYS A 13 -12.47 -4.53 0.29
N SER A 14 -11.65 -4.87 -0.69
CA SER A 14 -10.21 -5.08 -0.48
C SER A 14 -9.51 -3.76 -0.19
N LEU A 15 -9.90 -2.70 -0.89
CA LEU A 15 -9.36 -1.36 -0.66
C LEU A 15 -9.70 -0.86 0.74
N GLU A 16 -10.94 -1.00 1.19
CA GLU A 16 -11.37 -0.65 2.56
C GLU A 16 -10.61 -1.44 3.62
N THR A 17 -10.31 -2.72 3.34
CA THR A 17 -9.49 -3.55 4.22
C THR A 17 -8.06 -3.02 4.32
N MET A 18 -7.44 -2.63 3.18
CA MET A 18 -6.09 -2.07 3.16
C MET A 18 -6.01 -0.67 3.77
N ARG A 19 -7.04 0.17 3.54
CA ARG A 19 -7.19 1.48 4.18
C ARG A 19 -7.18 1.35 5.69
N LYS A 20 -8.08 0.54 6.26
CA LYS A 20 -8.15 0.28 7.71
C LYS A 20 -6.85 -0.29 8.27
N PHE A 21 -6.22 -1.22 7.55
CA PHE A 21 -4.91 -1.75 7.91
C PHE A 21 -3.86 -0.63 8.01
N ALA A 22 -3.76 0.23 7.00
CA ALA A 22 -2.78 1.30 6.96
C ALA A 22 -3.01 2.32 8.07
N GLU A 23 -4.24 2.77 8.30
CA GLU A 23 -4.56 3.71 9.40
C GLU A 23 -4.19 3.12 10.77
N THR A 24 -4.56 1.86 10.99
CA THR A 24 -4.22 1.14 12.24
C THR A 24 -2.72 1.02 12.41
N TYR A 25 -1.99 0.69 11.33
CA TYR A 25 -0.55 0.50 11.38
C TYR A 25 0.21 1.82 11.53
N ALA A 26 -0.23 2.89 10.87
CA ALA A 26 0.32 4.24 11.00
C ALA A 26 0.23 4.72 12.46
N LYS A 27 -0.98 4.63 13.05
CA LYS A 27 -1.23 4.94 14.46
C LYS A 27 -0.35 4.12 15.40
N ARG A 28 -0.28 2.80 15.21
CA ARG A 28 0.50 1.89 16.05
C ARG A 28 2.01 2.12 15.96
N SER A 29 2.51 2.45 14.78
CA SER A 29 3.95 2.63 14.54
C SER A 29 4.44 4.06 14.77
N GLY A 30 3.53 5.00 15.02
CA GLY A 30 3.85 6.43 15.14
C GLY A 30 4.38 7.01 13.83
N THR A 31 3.83 6.55 12.70
CA THR A 31 4.16 7.05 11.36
C THR A 31 2.95 7.72 10.73
N TYR A 32 3.20 8.51 9.70
CA TYR A 32 2.24 9.36 9.04
C TYR A 32 2.23 9.10 7.54
N PHE A 33 1.13 9.45 6.90
CA PHE A 33 0.97 9.36 5.46
C PHE A 33 1.74 10.49 4.77
N CYS A 34 2.01 10.31 3.47
CA CYS A 34 2.62 11.34 2.65
C CYS A 34 1.76 12.62 2.66
N VAL A 35 2.42 13.78 2.64
CA VAL A 35 1.77 15.10 2.49
C VAL A 35 0.95 15.18 1.20
N ASP A 36 1.35 14.45 0.16
CA ASP A 36 0.54 14.19 -1.02
C ASP A 36 -0.35 12.96 -0.80
N PRO A 37 -1.68 13.12 -0.62
CA PRO A 37 -2.60 12.01 -0.43
C PRO A 37 -2.68 11.08 -1.65
N GLY A 38 -2.31 11.55 -2.84
CA GLY A 38 -2.31 10.74 -4.06
C GLY A 38 -1.28 9.61 -4.02
N VAL A 39 -0.11 9.85 -3.40
CA VAL A 39 0.90 8.81 -3.16
C VAL A 39 0.34 7.71 -2.26
N THR A 40 -0.30 8.12 -1.16
CA THR A 40 -0.96 7.19 -0.22
C THR A 40 -2.04 6.37 -0.92
N ALA A 41 -2.89 7.02 -1.72
CA ALA A 41 -3.96 6.38 -2.46
C ALA A 41 -3.46 5.30 -3.44
N VAL A 42 -2.47 5.62 -4.28
CA VAL A 42 -1.92 4.68 -5.27
C VAL A 42 -1.26 3.47 -4.61
N VAL A 43 -0.56 3.66 -3.48
CA VAL A 43 0.05 2.54 -2.75
C VAL A 43 -1.01 1.63 -2.14
N LEU A 44 -2.07 2.20 -1.55
CA LEU A 44 -3.18 1.42 -1.00
C LEU A 44 -3.90 0.59 -2.08
N GLU A 45 -4.12 1.18 -3.26
CA GLU A 45 -4.67 0.49 -4.42
C GLU A 45 -3.79 -0.69 -4.85
N GLY A 46 -2.48 -0.47 -4.96
CA GLY A 46 -1.52 -1.52 -5.33
C GLY A 46 -1.46 -2.66 -4.30
N LEU A 47 -1.47 -2.34 -3.00
CA LEU A 47 -1.52 -3.33 -1.92
C LEU A 47 -2.82 -4.14 -1.96
N ALA A 48 -3.95 -3.47 -2.20
CA ALA A 48 -5.25 -4.12 -2.30
C ALA A 48 -5.30 -5.06 -3.50
N LYS A 49 -4.76 -4.62 -4.65
CA LYS A 49 -4.68 -5.43 -5.87
C LYS A 49 -3.80 -6.66 -5.68
N HIS A 50 -2.60 -6.51 -5.11
CA HIS A 50 -1.76 -7.67 -4.79
C HIS A 50 -2.41 -8.61 -3.79
N LYS A 51 -3.18 -8.10 -2.82
CA LYS A 51 -3.94 -8.95 -1.91
C LYS A 51 -5.00 -9.78 -2.63
N GLU A 52 -5.70 -9.22 -3.61
CA GLU A 52 -6.68 -9.95 -4.42
C GLU A 52 -6.02 -10.96 -5.35
N ASP A 53 -4.99 -10.53 -6.07
CA ASP A 53 -4.35 -11.31 -7.13
C ASP A 53 -3.41 -12.40 -6.58
N LEU A 54 -2.76 -12.15 -5.43
CA LEU A 54 -1.72 -13.01 -4.86
C LEU A 54 -2.07 -13.57 -3.47
N GLY A 55 -3.20 -13.15 -2.88
CA GLY A 55 -3.60 -13.53 -1.52
C GLY A 55 -2.91 -12.73 -0.39
N ALA A 56 -1.82 -12.04 -0.69
CA ALA A 56 -1.05 -11.23 0.25
C ALA A 56 -0.75 -9.82 -0.27
N ALA A 57 -0.64 -8.85 0.62
CA ALA A 57 -0.39 -7.45 0.27
C ALA A 57 1.10 -7.21 -0.04
N LEU A 58 1.61 -7.82 -1.12
CA LEU A 58 3.00 -7.65 -1.56
C LEU A 58 3.26 -6.16 -1.89
N CYS A 59 4.41 -5.62 -1.48
CA CYS A 59 4.74 -4.21 -1.69
C CYS A 59 4.66 -3.81 -3.18
N PRO A 60 3.85 -2.82 -3.58
CA PRO A 60 3.61 -2.50 -4.99
C PRO A 60 4.73 -1.65 -5.63
N CYS A 61 5.59 -1.03 -4.84
CA CYS A 61 6.64 -0.12 -5.31
C CYS A 61 7.96 -0.83 -5.64
N ARG A 62 7.91 -2.14 -5.91
CA ARG A 62 9.08 -2.93 -6.30
C ARG A 62 8.75 -3.79 -7.52
N HIS A 63 9.79 -4.05 -8.31
CA HIS A 63 9.74 -5.09 -9.32
C HIS A 63 10.11 -6.45 -8.71
N TYR A 64 9.46 -7.50 -9.16
CA TYR A 64 9.70 -8.88 -8.74
C TYR A 64 9.70 -9.77 -9.98
N GLU A 65 10.68 -10.66 -10.08
CA GLU A 65 10.74 -11.68 -11.13
C GLU A 65 9.63 -12.72 -10.92
N ASP A 66 9.46 -13.21 -9.68
CA ASP A 66 8.40 -14.13 -9.29
C ASP A 66 7.64 -13.60 -8.07
N LYS A 67 6.44 -13.06 -8.31
CA LYS A 67 5.59 -12.51 -7.25
C LYS A 67 5.08 -13.58 -6.28
N GLN A 68 4.85 -14.81 -6.74
CA GLN A 68 4.31 -15.88 -5.88
C GLN A 68 5.37 -16.35 -4.90
N ALA A 69 6.61 -16.58 -5.38
CA ALA A 69 7.72 -16.94 -4.51
C ALA A 69 7.98 -15.86 -3.42
N GLU A 70 7.91 -14.59 -3.78
CA GLU A 70 8.11 -13.48 -2.83
C GLU A 70 6.99 -13.37 -1.79
N VAL A 71 5.75 -13.69 -2.18
CA VAL A 71 4.62 -13.79 -1.25
C VAL A 71 4.83 -14.90 -0.24
N GLU A 72 5.35 -16.06 -0.65
CA GLU A 72 5.66 -17.19 0.23
C GLU A 72 6.79 -16.87 1.22
N VAL A 73 7.85 -16.20 0.75
CA VAL A 73 8.97 -15.75 1.61
C VAL A 73 8.52 -14.65 2.59
N ALA A 74 7.50 -13.87 2.21
CA ALA A 74 6.86 -12.84 3.02
C ALA A 74 7.78 -11.70 3.50
N PHE A 75 8.96 -11.53 2.89
CA PHE A 75 9.87 -10.44 3.20
C PHE A 75 9.27 -9.08 2.81
N TRP A 76 8.63 -9.02 1.64
CA TRP A 76 8.01 -7.83 1.06
C TRP A 76 6.50 -7.74 1.25
N ASN A 77 5.89 -8.69 1.96
CA ASN A 77 4.47 -8.60 2.35
C ASN A 77 4.31 -7.45 3.34
N CYS A 78 3.40 -6.52 3.05
CA CYS A 78 3.18 -5.34 3.85
C CYS A 78 2.58 -5.71 5.23
N PRO A 79 3.15 -5.26 6.36
CA PRO A 79 4.33 -4.40 6.47
C PRO A 79 5.64 -5.19 6.27
N CYS A 80 6.45 -4.77 5.30
CA CYS A 80 7.68 -5.47 4.92
C CYS A 80 8.73 -5.44 6.05
N VAL A 81 9.74 -6.31 5.95
CA VAL A 81 10.81 -6.40 6.96
C VAL A 81 11.46 -5.04 7.27
N PRO A 82 11.89 -4.21 6.28
CA PRO A 82 12.46 -2.88 6.57
C PRO A 82 11.52 -1.95 7.36
N MET A 83 10.22 -1.99 7.06
CA MET A 83 9.24 -1.21 7.80
C MET A 83 9.09 -1.69 9.24
N ARG A 84 9.06 -3.01 9.46
CA ARG A 84 8.91 -3.59 10.79
C ARG A 84 10.12 -3.37 11.69
N GLU A 85 11.32 -3.48 11.15
CA GLU A 85 12.55 -3.42 11.93
C GLU A 85 13.10 -2.00 12.11
N ARG A 86 12.95 -1.15 11.08
CA ARG A 86 13.61 0.16 11.02
C ARG A 86 12.69 1.32 10.66
N LYS A 87 11.39 1.09 10.47
CA LYS A 87 10.41 2.07 9.97
C LYS A 87 10.78 2.67 8.61
N GLU A 88 11.47 1.89 7.77
CA GLU A 88 11.83 2.29 6.41
C GLU A 88 10.74 1.84 5.42
N CYS A 89 9.94 2.79 4.92
CA CYS A 89 8.90 2.53 3.92
C CYS A 89 9.24 3.19 2.58
N HIS A 90 9.80 2.42 1.64
CA HIS A 90 10.11 2.93 0.29
C HIS A 90 8.88 3.49 -0.45
N CYS A 91 7.71 2.92 -0.21
CA CYS A 91 6.46 3.38 -0.81
C CYS A 91 5.95 4.73 -0.29
N MET A 92 6.60 5.30 0.73
CA MET A 92 6.14 6.55 1.38
C MET A 92 4.73 6.46 2.00
N LEU A 93 4.26 5.24 2.28
CA LEU A 93 2.99 5.02 2.98
C LEU A 93 3.12 5.21 4.48
N PHE A 94 4.27 4.87 5.07
CA PHE A 94 4.52 5.01 6.50
C PHE A 94 5.79 5.82 6.70
N LEU A 95 5.65 7.13 6.89
CA LEU A 95 6.75 8.07 7.05
C LEU A 95 6.94 8.42 8.53
N THR A 96 8.18 8.50 8.97
CA THR A 96 8.49 9.01 10.31
C THR A 96 8.23 10.51 10.38
N PRO A 97 7.96 11.08 11.57
CA PRO A 97 7.59 12.50 11.70
C PRO A 97 8.66 13.49 11.22
N ASP A 98 9.91 13.05 11.17
CA ASP A 98 11.09 13.79 10.72
C ASP A 98 11.31 13.71 9.20
N ASN A 99 10.54 12.88 8.49
CA ASN A 99 10.61 12.80 7.03
C ASN A 99 10.00 14.07 6.40
N GLU A 100 10.70 14.68 5.44
CA GLU A 100 10.28 15.93 4.79
C GLU A 100 8.93 15.84 4.05
N PHE A 101 8.52 14.63 3.65
CA PHE A 101 7.26 14.37 2.98
C PHE A 101 6.18 13.85 3.91
N ALA A 102 6.43 13.72 5.22
CA ALA A 102 5.41 13.33 6.18
C ALA A 102 4.36 14.44 6.33
N GLY A 103 3.12 14.10 6.02
CA GLY A 103 1.97 14.93 6.38
C GLY A 103 1.58 14.74 7.84
N PRO A 104 0.56 15.48 8.33
CA PRO A 104 0.06 15.32 9.70
C PRO A 104 -0.94 14.16 9.84
N ASN A 105 -1.36 13.54 8.74
CA ASN A 105 -2.49 12.63 8.70
C ASN A 105 -2.08 11.17 8.89
N GLN A 106 -2.90 10.43 9.62
CA GLN A 106 -2.84 8.96 9.74
C GLN A 106 -4.15 8.30 9.31
N GLU A 107 -4.98 9.07 8.60
CA GLU A 107 -6.31 8.72 8.13
C GLU A 107 -6.47 9.17 6.68
N ILE A 108 -7.22 8.40 5.90
CA ILE A 108 -7.59 8.73 4.52
C ILE A 108 -8.94 8.08 4.22
N SER A 109 -9.86 8.80 3.59
CA SER A 109 -11.18 8.27 3.27
C SER A 109 -11.14 7.40 2.01
N LEU A 110 -12.11 6.47 1.89
CA LEU A 110 -12.23 5.65 0.68
C LEU A 110 -12.49 6.52 -0.57
N GLU A 111 -13.27 7.59 -0.41
CA GLU A 111 -13.55 8.57 -1.47
C GLU A 111 -12.28 9.25 -1.97
N GLN A 112 -11.39 9.68 -1.06
CA GLN A 112 -10.10 10.30 -1.43
C GLN A 112 -9.22 9.33 -2.21
N ILE A 113 -9.21 8.04 -1.83
CA ILE A 113 -8.46 7.03 -2.58
C ILE A 113 -9.03 6.88 -4.00
N ARG A 114 -10.35 6.71 -4.12
CA ARG A 114 -11.01 6.52 -5.41
C ARG A 114 -10.92 7.72 -6.33
N ALA A 115 -10.97 8.93 -5.79
CA ALA A 115 -10.78 10.17 -6.55
C ALA A 115 -9.41 10.23 -7.25
N THR A 116 -8.42 9.49 -6.76
CA THR A 116 -7.07 9.43 -7.34
C THR A 116 -6.85 8.21 -8.23
N THR A 117 -7.51 7.08 -7.94
CA THR A 117 -7.16 5.77 -8.53
C THR A 117 -8.16 5.25 -9.57
N GLN A 118 -9.31 5.91 -9.76
CA GLN A 118 -10.23 5.60 -10.85
C GLN A 118 -10.06 6.59 -12.01
N PRO A 119 -9.99 6.12 -13.27
CA PRO A 119 -10.08 7.02 -14.42
C PRO A 119 -11.48 7.65 -14.45
N ALA A 120 -11.53 8.94 -14.79
CA ALA A 120 -12.77 9.68 -15.04
C ALA A 120 -13.57 9.08 -16.21
#